data_AF-A0A2V7JR33-F1
#
_entry.id   AF-A0A2V7JR33-F1
#
_cell.length_a   1.000
_cell.length_b   1.000
_cell.length_c   1.000
_cell.angle_alpha   90.00
_cell.angle_beta   90.00
_cell.angle_gamma   90.00
#
_symmetry.space_group_name_H-M   'P 1'
#
loop_
_entity.id
_entity.type
_entity.pdbx_description
1 polymer ?
#
loop_
_entity_poly.entity_id
_entity_poly.type
_entity_poly.pdbx_seq_one_letter_code
_entity_poly.pdbx_strand_id
1 'polypeptide(L)'
;MIAMYDAFEDRPGILLVVGTGSIAYGRSPAGEIVRCGGWGPTFGDEGSGGWIGRRALSVVAASSDGREPPTALLFPILAATQCEDIQDLIPWAAAADARAFASLVPVVFSTAAAGDPRANALLTLAAEELVLHIRALARQLFTDERAAVGVAFSGGLMERNSPLRKRLEQRLKSAVPGAQIRSEEVLPARGVPPSHNDCRQTVPDQVRARARHVHQRIDAENDRHALERQTESRQSTG
;
A
#
# COMPACT_ATOMS: atom_id res chain seq x y z
N MET A 1 -16.82 4.39 3.51
CA MET A 1 -16.91 4.89 4.90
C MET A 1 -17.65 3.92 5.82
N ILE A 2 -18.63 3.15 5.33
CA ILE A 2 -19.33 2.08 6.08
C ILE A 2 -18.32 1.13 6.75
N ALA A 3 -17.36 0.57 6.00
CA ALA A 3 -16.34 -0.30 6.59
C ALA A 3 -15.46 0.38 7.68
N MET A 4 -15.22 1.70 7.61
CA MET A 4 -14.46 2.40 8.66
C MET A 4 -15.29 2.53 9.94
N TYR A 5 -16.59 2.79 9.77
CA TYR A 5 -17.55 2.83 10.86
C TYR A 5 -17.76 1.43 11.47
N ASP A 6 -17.83 0.38 10.66
CA ASP A 6 -17.92 -1.00 11.18
C ASP A 6 -16.66 -1.39 11.95
N ALA A 7 -15.50 -0.84 11.58
CA ALA A 7 -14.22 -1.14 12.21
C ALA A 7 -14.01 -0.41 13.55
N PHE A 8 -14.44 0.85 13.64
CA PHE A 8 -14.09 1.74 14.76
C PHE A 8 -15.28 2.50 15.35
N GLU A 9 -16.46 2.41 14.78
CA GLU A 9 -17.62 3.26 15.07
C GLU A 9 -17.17 4.73 14.96
N ASP A 10 -17.29 5.48 16.08
CA ASP A 10 -16.81 6.85 16.19
C ASP A 10 -15.41 7.01 16.81
N ARG A 11 -14.73 5.90 17.10
CA ARG A 11 -13.39 5.91 17.71
C ARG A 11 -12.29 6.15 16.67
N PRO A 12 -11.15 6.70 17.08
CA PRO A 12 -9.99 6.84 16.21
C PRO A 12 -9.38 5.47 15.86
N GLY A 13 -8.78 5.40 14.67
CA GLY A 13 -8.17 4.17 14.18
C GLY A 13 -7.77 4.26 12.71
N ILE A 14 -7.23 3.16 12.19
CA ILE A 14 -6.83 3.02 10.78
C ILE A 14 -7.45 1.74 10.22
N LEU A 15 -8.19 1.86 9.12
CA LEU A 15 -8.67 0.75 8.31
C LEU A 15 -7.80 0.62 7.06
N LEU A 16 -7.21 -0.55 6.84
CA LEU A 16 -6.57 -0.91 5.57
C LEU A 16 -7.46 -1.93 4.83
N VAL A 17 -7.78 -1.63 3.58
CA VAL A 17 -8.56 -2.49 2.70
C VAL A 17 -7.65 -2.99 1.59
N VAL A 18 -7.53 -4.32 1.43
CA VAL A 18 -6.67 -4.95 0.43
C VAL A 18 -7.41 -6.07 -0.29
N GLY A 19 -7.64 -5.85 -1.59
CA GLY A 19 -8.22 -6.84 -2.50
C GLY A 19 -7.55 -6.69 -3.86
N THR A 20 -8.33 -6.54 -4.93
CA THR A 20 -7.81 -6.23 -6.26
C THR A 20 -7.00 -4.93 -6.26
N GLY A 21 -7.46 -3.92 -5.52
CA GLY A 21 -6.74 -2.67 -5.23
C GLY A 21 -6.41 -2.54 -3.74
N SER A 22 -5.76 -1.44 -3.34
CA SER A 22 -5.44 -1.17 -1.94
C SER A 22 -5.71 0.28 -1.56
N ILE A 23 -6.26 0.47 -0.37
CA ILE A 23 -6.61 1.79 0.16
C ILE A 23 -6.63 1.75 1.68
N ALA A 24 -6.19 2.82 2.32
CA ALA A 24 -6.30 3.00 3.76
C ALA A 24 -7.06 4.28 4.12
N TYR A 25 -7.82 4.21 5.20
CA TYR A 25 -8.49 5.35 5.83
C TYR A 25 -8.08 5.41 7.29
N GLY A 26 -7.83 6.60 7.79
CA GLY A 26 -7.59 6.85 9.21
C GLY A 26 -8.56 7.88 9.75
N ARG A 27 -8.95 7.73 11.02
CA ARG A 27 -9.74 8.70 11.78
C ARG A 27 -8.92 9.17 12.98
N SER A 28 -8.70 10.48 13.11
CA SER A 28 -8.01 11.07 14.27
C SER A 28 -8.92 11.11 15.51
N PRO A 29 -8.37 11.32 16.72
CA PRO A 29 -9.18 11.54 17.92
C PRO A 29 -10.15 12.73 17.82
N ALA A 30 -9.85 13.71 16.97
CA ALA A 30 -10.72 14.85 16.68
C ALA A 30 -11.81 14.55 15.65
N GLY A 31 -11.87 13.32 15.12
CA GLY A 31 -12.86 12.89 14.12
C GLY A 31 -12.47 13.18 12.67
N GLU A 32 -11.30 13.75 12.40
CA GLU A 32 -10.82 13.99 11.03
C GLU A 32 -10.57 12.66 10.32
N ILE A 33 -11.10 12.52 9.10
CA ILE A 33 -10.85 11.35 8.25
C ILE A 33 -9.87 11.69 7.13
N VAL A 34 -8.80 10.89 7.02
CA VAL A 34 -7.80 11.01 5.97
C VAL A 34 -7.67 9.69 5.22
N ARG A 35 -7.42 9.79 3.91
CA ARG A 35 -7.18 8.65 3.01
C ARG A 35 -5.70 8.56 2.63
N CYS A 36 -5.17 7.34 2.54
CA CYS A 36 -3.88 7.03 1.94
C CYS A 36 -4.07 5.92 0.88
N GLY A 37 -3.40 6.05 -0.27
CA GLY A 37 -3.55 5.11 -1.39
C GLY A 37 -4.90 5.20 -2.09
N GLY A 38 -5.29 4.13 -2.78
CA GLY A 38 -6.51 4.07 -3.59
C GLY A 38 -6.49 4.99 -4.81
N TRP A 39 -5.32 5.14 -5.42
CA TRP A 39 -5.15 5.90 -6.68
C TRP A 39 -5.51 5.09 -7.92
N GLY A 40 -5.84 3.80 -7.72
CA GLY A 40 -6.23 2.89 -8.78
C GLY A 40 -5.04 2.17 -9.40
N PRO A 41 -5.31 1.25 -10.33
CA PRO A 41 -4.34 0.25 -10.76
C PRO A 41 -3.23 0.82 -11.66
N THR A 42 -3.39 2.02 -12.21
CA THR A 42 -2.43 2.60 -13.17
C THR A 42 -1.17 3.14 -12.51
N PHE A 43 -1.30 3.81 -11.34
CA PHE A 43 -0.18 4.47 -10.66
C PHE A 43 -0.27 4.39 -9.13
N GLY A 44 -1.02 3.41 -8.61
CA GLY A 44 -1.10 3.13 -7.18
C GLY A 44 -1.49 1.68 -6.92
N ASP A 45 -2.34 1.50 -5.91
CA ASP A 45 -2.77 0.19 -5.40
C ASP A 45 -1.58 -0.66 -4.93
N GLU A 46 -0.56 -0.05 -4.34
CA GLU A 46 0.64 -0.74 -3.88
C GLU A 46 0.30 -1.81 -2.84
N GLY A 47 0.91 -2.98 -3.00
CA GLY A 47 0.65 -4.16 -2.16
C GLY A 47 -0.70 -4.85 -2.35
N SER A 48 -1.54 -4.36 -3.28
CA SER A 48 -2.80 -5.02 -3.67
C SER A 48 -2.57 -6.27 -4.53
N GLY A 49 -3.64 -7.02 -4.78
CA GLY A 49 -3.59 -8.19 -5.67
C GLY A 49 -3.23 -7.83 -7.11
N GLY A 50 -3.82 -6.77 -7.67
CA GLY A 50 -3.48 -6.31 -9.02
C GLY A 50 -2.02 -5.87 -9.13
N TRP A 51 -1.50 -5.23 -8.08
CA TRP A 51 -0.10 -4.84 -8.00
C TRP A 51 0.83 -6.06 -7.89
N ILE A 52 0.50 -7.04 -7.04
CA ILE A 52 1.26 -8.29 -6.88
C ILE A 52 1.33 -9.04 -8.22
N GLY A 53 0.21 -9.17 -8.92
CA GLY A 53 0.16 -9.85 -10.22
C GLY A 53 1.03 -9.19 -11.29
N ARG A 54 0.94 -7.85 -11.45
CA ARG A 54 1.81 -7.10 -12.37
C ARG A 54 3.29 -7.26 -12.04
N ARG A 55 3.64 -7.21 -10.76
CA ARG A 55 5.02 -7.40 -10.31
C ARG A 55 5.50 -8.83 -10.51
N ALA A 56 4.64 -9.84 -10.37
CA ALA A 56 4.99 -11.22 -10.66
C ALA A 56 5.39 -11.42 -12.13
N LEU A 57 4.66 -10.81 -13.08
CA LEU A 57 5.07 -10.81 -14.48
C LEU A 57 6.42 -10.11 -14.70
N SER A 58 6.65 -8.99 -14.00
CA SER A 58 7.94 -8.28 -14.07
C SER A 58 9.11 -9.14 -13.58
N VAL A 59 8.90 -9.94 -12.53
CA VAL A 59 9.88 -10.91 -11.99
C VAL A 59 10.14 -12.02 -13.00
N VAL A 60 9.10 -12.58 -13.62
CA VAL A 60 9.23 -13.61 -14.65
C VAL A 60 10.00 -13.09 -15.87
N ALA A 61 9.65 -11.91 -16.37
CA ALA A 61 10.37 -11.27 -17.48
C ALA A 61 11.85 -11.04 -17.13
N ALA A 62 12.14 -10.49 -15.95
CA ALA A 62 13.52 -10.28 -15.51
C ALA A 62 14.32 -11.57 -15.36
N SER A 63 13.69 -12.65 -14.88
CA SER A 63 14.32 -13.96 -14.81
C SER A 63 14.61 -14.54 -16.20
N SER A 64 13.69 -14.38 -17.15
CA SER A 64 13.88 -14.82 -18.54
C SER A 64 14.97 -14.03 -19.27
N ASP A 65 15.10 -12.74 -18.98
CA ASP A 65 16.18 -11.90 -19.51
C ASP A 65 17.55 -12.20 -18.89
N GLY A 66 17.60 -13.03 -17.82
CA GLY A 66 18.80 -13.26 -17.02
C GLY A 66 19.19 -12.10 -16.10
N ARG A 67 18.31 -11.10 -15.91
CA ARG A 67 18.50 -9.97 -14.98
C ARG A 67 18.24 -10.35 -13.52
N GLU A 68 17.49 -11.44 -13.32
CA GLU A 68 17.24 -12.05 -12.02
C GLU A 68 17.52 -13.56 -12.10
N PRO A 69 17.87 -14.21 -10.98
CA PRO A 69 17.96 -15.67 -10.91
C PRO A 69 16.66 -16.37 -11.31
N PRO A 70 16.73 -17.64 -11.73
CA PRO A 70 15.56 -18.46 -12.05
C PRO A 70 14.51 -18.43 -10.93
N THR A 71 13.24 -18.37 -11.32
CA THR A 71 12.10 -18.45 -10.41
C THR A 71 11.14 -19.56 -10.83
N ALA A 72 10.53 -20.20 -9.85
CA ALA A 72 9.46 -21.17 -10.06
C ALA A 72 8.12 -20.52 -10.47
N LEU A 73 8.05 -19.19 -10.59
CA LEU A 73 6.82 -18.47 -10.97
C LEU A 73 6.42 -18.64 -12.44
N LEU A 74 7.37 -18.89 -13.35
CA LEU A 74 7.10 -18.87 -14.79
C LEU A 74 6.01 -19.86 -15.22
N PHE A 75 6.22 -21.16 -15.00
CA PHE A 75 5.27 -22.19 -15.45
C PHE A 75 3.88 -22.10 -14.79
N PRO A 76 3.78 -21.87 -13.46
CA PRO A 76 2.49 -21.64 -12.83
C PRO A 76 1.74 -20.41 -13.36
N ILE A 77 2.46 -19.34 -13.73
CA ILE A 77 1.85 -18.16 -14.35
C ILE A 77 1.35 -18.49 -15.75
N LEU A 78 2.17 -19.13 -16.59
CA LEU A 78 1.74 -19.58 -17.94
C LEU A 78 0.47 -20.44 -17.86
N ALA A 79 0.44 -21.39 -16.92
CA ALA A 79 -0.74 -22.22 -16.69
C ALA A 79 -1.97 -21.40 -16.26
N ALA A 80 -1.80 -20.43 -15.35
CA ALA A 80 -2.90 -19.58 -14.87
C ALA A 80 -3.42 -18.59 -15.92
N THR A 81 -2.57 -18.15 -16.85
CA THR A 81 -2.94 -17.26 -17.96
C THR A 81 -3.34 -18.02 -19.22
N GLN A 82 -3.22 -19.35 -19.23
CA GLN A 82 -3.45 -20.22 -20.40
C GLN A 82 -2.55 -19.84 -21.59
N CYS A 83 -1.30 -19.46 -21.29
CA CYS A 83 -0.26 -19.15 -22.24
C CYS A 83 0.66 -20.36 -22.44
N GLU A 84 1.21 -20.54 -23.64
CA GLU A 84 2.15 -21.63 -23.92
C GLU A 84 3.60 -21.19 -23.71
N ASP A 85 3.91 -19.93 -24.07
CA ASP A 85 5.24 -19.34 -23.98
C ASP A 85 5.22 -18.01 -23.20
N ILE A 86 6.37 -17.60 -22.66
CA ILE A 86 6.54 -16.29 -22.01
C ILE A 86 6.17 -15.13 -22.95
N GLN A 87 6.37 -15.27 -24.26
CA GLN A 87 6.00 -14.23 -25.23
C GLN A 87 4.49 -13.99 -25.30
N ASP A 88 3.67 -15.00 -25.01
CA ASP A 88 2.21 -14.87 -24.99
C ASP A 88 1.71 -14.01 -23.81
N LEU A 89 2.54 -13.83 -22.77
CA LEU A 89 2.21 -12.96 -21.65
C LEU A 89 2.17 -11.48 -22.03
N ILE A 90 2.83 -11.09 -23.14
CA ILE A 90 2.84 -9.70 -23.62
C ILE A 90 1.43 -9.26 -24.05
N PRO A 91 0.76 -9.90 -25.03
CA PRO A 91 -0.60 -9.53 -25.41
C PRO A 91 -1.60 -9.79 -24.26
N TRP A 92 -1.40 -10.82 -23.44
CA TRP A 92 -2.23 -11.06 -22.26
C TRP A 92 -2.19 -9.87 -21.30
N ALA A 93 -0.98 -9.40 -20.94
CA ALA A 93 -0.80 -8.29 -20.00
C ALA A 93 -1.31 -6.96 -20.56
N ALA A 94 -1.23 -6.75 -21.88
CA ALA A 94 -1.77 -5.57 -22.54
C ALA A 94 -3.31 -5.50 -22.46
N ALA A 95 -3.99 -6.64 -22.48
CA ALA A 95 -5.45 -6.74 -22.35
C ALA A 95 -5.94 -6.89 -20.89
N ALA A 96 -5.04 -7.24 -19.96
CA ALA A 96 -5.38 -7.54 -18.58
C ALA A 96 -5.83 -6.30 -17.80
N ASP A 97 -6.95 -6.43 -17.09
CA ASP A 97 -7.37 -5.47 -16.09
C ASP A 97 -6.78 -5.79 -14.70
N ALA A 98 -7.08 -4.97 -13.70
CA ALA A 98 -6.58 -5.18 -12.34
C ALA A 98 -7.02 -6.53 -11.75
N ARG A 99 -8.19 -7.05 -12.14
CA ARG A 99 -8.73 -8.32 -11.65
C ARG A 99 -8.01 -9.50 -12.28
N ALA A 100 -7.69 -9.42 -13.57
CA ALA A 100 -6.86 -10.40 -14.27
C ALA A 100 -5.45 -10.47 -13.67
N PHE A 101 -4.84 -9.34 -13.29
CA PHE A 101 -3.59 -9.40 -12.53
C PHE A 101 -3.78 -10.00 -11.14
N ALA A 102 -4.84 -9.60 -10.42
CA ALA A 102 -5.11 -10.12 -9.08
C ALA A 102 -5.39 -11.64 -9.05
N SER A 103 -5.85 -12.24 -10.15
CA SER A 103 -6.04 -13.69 -10.23
C SER A 103 -4.72 -14.48 -10.18
N LEU A 104 -3.57 -13.82 -10.35
CA LEU A 104 -2.24 -14.43 -10.20
C LEU A 104 -1.78 -14.54 -8.75
N VAL A 105 -2.45 -13.90 -7.78
CA VAL A 105 -2.04 -13.92 -6.37
C VAL A 105 -1.96 -15.34 -5.77
N PRO A 106 -2.93 -16.26 -6.01
CA PRO A 106 -2.83 -17.63 -5.52
C PRO A 106 -1.58 -18.35 -6.01
N VAL A 107 -1.16 -18.10 -7.26
CA VAL A 107 0.08 -18.63 -7.83
C VAL A 107 1.31 -18.09 -7.09
N VAL A 108 1.35 -16.79 -6.82
CA VAL A 108 2.46 -16.18 -6.05
C VAL A 108 2.49 -16.75 -4.63
N PHE A 109 1.34 -16.92 -3.99
CA PHE A 109 1.24 -17.48 -2.63
C PHE A 109 1.74 -18.93 -2.58
N SER A 110 1.29 -19.79 -3.50
CA SER A 110 1.72 -21.19 -3.53
C SER A 110 3.22 -21.31 -3.83
N THR A 111 3.72 -20.52 -4.77
CA THR A 111 5.15 -20.49 -5.14
C THR A 111 6.03 -20.00 -3.98
N ALA A 112 5.59 -18.97 -3.25
CA ALA A 112 6.27 -18.52 -2.05
C ALA A 112 6.25 -19.58 -0.93
N ALA A 113 5.12 -20.28 -0.74
CA ALA A 113 4.99 -21.35 0.23
C ALA A 113 5.90 -22.55 -0.08
N ALA A 114 6.16 -22.81 -1.36
CA ALA A 114 7.13 -23.81 -1.82
C ALA A 114 8.60 -23.39 -1.63
N GLY A 115 8.86 -22.18 -1.13
CA GLY A 115 10.21 -21.70 -0.79
C GLY A 115 10.89 -20.89 -1.89
N ASP A 116 10.19 -20.50 -2.96
CA ASP A 116 10.78 -19.66 -4.01
C ASP A 116 11.19 -18.28 -3.44
N PRO A 117 12.47 -17.89 -3.55
CA PRO A 117 12.96 -16.66 -2.94
C PRO A 117 12.38 -15.39 -3.58
N ARG A 118 12.02 -15.42 -4.88
CA ARG A 118 11.52 -14.26 -5.61
C ARG A 118 10.06 -13.99 -5.30
N ALA A 119 9.24 -15.03 -5.22
CA ALA A 119 7.86 -14.95 -4.73
C ALA A 119 7.83 -14.47 -3.26
N ASN A 120 8.72 -14.98 -2.41
CA ASN A 120 8.85 -14.52 -1.02
C ASN A 120 9.26 -13.05 -0.92
N ALA A 121 10.22 -12.61 -1.73
CA ALA A 121 10.64 -11.21 -1.80
C ALA A 121 9.51 -10.29 -2.28
N LEU A 122 8.76 -10.70 -3.30
CA LEU A 122 7.60 -9.96 -3.80
C LEU A 122 6.52 -9.78 -2.72
N LEU A 123 6.17 -10.84 -1.99
CA LEU A 123 5.20 -10.74 -0.89
C LEU A 123 5.69 -9.88 0.28
N THR A 124 7.01 -9.86 0.50
CA THR A 124 7.62 -8.98 1.49
C THR A 124 7.50 -7.53 1.07
N LEU A 125 7.84 -7.21 -0.19
CA LEU A 125 7.69 -5.87 -0.74
C LEU A 125 6.22 -5.40 -0.72
N ALA A 126 5.29 -6.28 -1.09
CA ALA A 126 3.86 -5.97 -0.99
C ALA A 126 3.44 -5.62 0.45
N ALA A 127 3.89 -6.38 1.44
CA ALA A 127 3.62 -6.08 2.84
C ALA A 127 4.24 -4.75 3.28
N GLU A 128 5.45 -4.41 2.80
CA GLU A 128 6.09 -3.14 3.10
C GLU A 128 5.32 -1.94 2.55
N GLU A 129 4.82 -2.02 1.31
CA GLU A 129 3.96 -0.99 0.72
C GLU A 129 2.68 -0.76 1.54
N LEU A 130 2.05 -1.83 2.02
CA LEU A 130 0.87 -1.74 2.89
C LEU A 130 1.20 -1.12 4.26
N VAL A 131 2.39 -1.40 4.80
CA VAL A 131 2.89 -0.74 6.02
C VAL A 131 3.07 0.76 5.80
N LEU A 132 3.54 1.19 4.62
CA LEU A 132 3.70 2.61 4.31
C LEU A 132 2.37 3.37 4.41
N HIS A 133 1.27 2.75 3.97
CA HIS A 133 -0.06 3.34 4.07
C HIS A 133 -0.45 3.59 5.54
N ILE A 134 -0.30 2.57 6.38
CA ILE A 134 -0.65 2.64 7.80
C ILE A 134 0.26 3.65 8.51
N ARG A 135 1.57 3.60 8.26
CA ARG A 135 2.54 4.51 8.89
C ARG A 135 2.30 5.96 8.49
N ALA A 136 1.95 6.22 7.23
CA ALA A 136 1.65 7.57 6.76
C ALA A 136 0.42 8.16 7.47
N LEU A 137 -0.63 7.36 7.67
CA LEU A 137 -1.82 7.76 8.41
C LEU A 137 -1.54 7.91 9.91
N ALA A 138 -0.78 6.99 10.50
CA ALA A 138 -0.40 7.04 11.92
C ALA A 138 0.32 8.35 12.24
N ARG A 139 1.35 8.70 11.46
CA ARG A 139 2.11 9.95 11.62
C ARG A 139 1.29 11.22 11.40
N GLN A 140 0.30 11.15 10.52
CA GLN A 140 -0.53 12.31 10.19
C GLN A 140 -1.61 12.56 11.25
N LEU A 141 -2.21 11.50 11.77
CA LEU A 141 -3.42 11.60 12.61
C LEU A 141 -3.17 11.45 14.11
N PHE A 142 -2.00 10.93 14.49
CA PHE A 142 -1.65 10.64 15.89
C PHE A 142 -0.31 11.31 16.22
N THR A 143 -0.32 12.19 17.22
CA THR A 143 0.84 13.01 17.59
C THR A 143 1.94 12.22 18.30
N ASP A 144 1.57 11.15 19.01
CA ASP A 144 2.50 10.23 19.67
C ASP A 144 2.57 8.92 18.89
N GLU A 145 3.73 8.63 18.29
CA GLU A 145 3.97 7.38 17.54
C GLU A 145 3.90 6.11 18.43
N ARG A 146 3.93 6.27 19.76
CA ARG A 146 3.77 5.19 20.75
C ARG A 146 2.33 5.05 21.26
N ALA A 147 1.45 6.01 20.96
CA ALA A 147 0.06 5.89 21.33
C ALA A 147 -0.56 4.64 20.70
N ALA A 148 -1.49 4.01 21.43
CA ALA A 148 -2.23 2.88 20.92
C ALA A 148 -3.07 3.30 19.70
N VAL A 149 -2.67 2.85 18.51
CA VAL A 149 -3.39 3.09 17.25
C VAL A 149 -4.10 1.80 16.87
N GLY A 150 -5.43 1.79 16.97
CA GLY A 150 -6.22 0.67 16.49
C GLY A 150 -6.07 0.51 14.97
N VAL A 151 -5.70 -0.69 14.52
CA VAL A 151 -5.58 -1.02 13.09
C VAL A 151 -6.51 -2.18 12.76
N ALA A 152 -7.37 -2.00 11.77
CA ALA A 152 -8.27 -3.02 11.28
C ALA A 152 -7.98 -3.32 9.81
N PHE A 153 -8.26 -4.56 9.39
CA PHE A 153 -8.07 -4.99 8.02
C PHE A 153 -9.38 -5.46 7.40
N SER A 154 -9.51 -5.28 6.08
CA SER A 154 -10.61 -5.79 5.28
C SER A 154 -10.13 -6.19 3.87
N GLY A 155 -10.90 -7.04 3.20
CA GLY A 155 -10.61 -7.54 1.85
C GLY A 155 -9.95 -8.92 1.84
N GLY A 156 -10.16 -9.67 0.76
CA GLY A 156 -9.80 -11.10 0.68
C GLY A 156 -8.31 -11.40 0.83
N LEU A 157 -7.42 -10.42 0.63
CA LEU A 157 -5.99 -10.62 0.90
C LEU A 157 -5.62 -10.47 2.38
N MET A 158 -6.55 -9.99 3.21
CA MET A 158 -6.38 -9.76 4.64
C MET A 158 -7.14 -10.78 5.51
N GLU A 159 -7.58 -11.90 4.94
CA GLU A 159 -8.10 -13.02 5.72
C GLU A 159 -7.05 -13.51 6.73
N ARG A 160 -7.50 -14.00 7.89
CA ARG A 160 -6.64 -14.33 9.05
C ARG A 160 -5.46 -15.26 8.71
N ASN A 161 -5.64 -16.16 7.74
CA ASN A 161 -4.62 -17.14 7.35
C ASN A 161 -3.81 -16.71 6.12
N SER A 162 -4.07 -15.54 5.54
CA SER A 162 -3.36 -15.02 4.37
C SER A 162 -1.85 -14.88 4.65
N PRO A 163 -0.99 -15.42 3.78
CA PRO A 163 0.45 -15.20 3.86
C PRO A 163 0.83 -13.72 3.86
N LEU A 164 0.10 -12.89 3.11
CA LEU A 164 0.35 -11.45 3.04
C LEU A 164 0.01 -10.77 4.37
N ARG A 165 -1.12 -11.13 4.99
CA ARG A 165 -1.51 -10.60 6.31
C ARG A 165 -0.46 -10.92 7.36
N LYS A 166 0.02 -12.17 7.43
CA LYS A 166 1.06 -12.56 8.41
C LYS A 166 2.33 -11.73 8.28
N ARG A 167 2.79 -11.47 7.04
CA ARG A 167 3.96 -10.61 6.79
C ARG A 167 3.71 -9.17 7.18
N LEU A 168 2.54 -8.64 6.85
CA LEU A 168 2.12 -7.29 7.23
C LEU A 168 2.11 -7.13 8.76
N GLU A 169 1.47 -8.06 9.49
CA GLU A 169 1.40 -8.05 10.95
C GLU A 169 2.79 -8.10 11.58
N GLN A 170 3.69 -8.95 11.07
CA GLN A 170 5.07 -9.01 11.53
C GLN A 170 5.81 -7.69 11.30
N ARG A 171 5.67 -7.09 10.11
CA ARG A 171 6.37 -5.84 9.76
C ARG A 171 5.84 -4.65 10.55
N LEU A 172 4.53 -4.59 10.80
CA LEU A 172 3.88 -3.53 11.58
C LEU A 172 4.45 -3.40 12.99
N LYS A 173 4.75 -4.53 13.68
CA LYS A 173 5.35 -4.51 15.02
C LYS A 173 6.61 -3.65 15.11
N SER A 174 7.40 -3.63 14.04
CA SER A 174 8.62 -2.81 13.95
C SER A 174 8.38 -1.40 13.43
N ALA A 175 7.47 -1.24 12.47
CA ALA A 175 7.30 0.01 11.72
C ALA A 175 6.33 1.00 12.38
N VAL A 176 5.38 0.50 13.17
CA VAL A 176 4.39 1.28 13.92
C VAL A 176 4.22 0.61 15.30
N PRO A 177 5.13 0.84 16.26
CA PRO A 177 5.12 0.12 17.54
C PRO A 177 3.83 0.27 18.36
N GLY A 178 3.12 1.39 18.21
CA GLY A 178 1.81 1.63 18.83
C GLY A 178 0.63 0.92 18.15
N ALA A 179 0.83 0.23 17.03
CA ALA A 179 -0.26 -0.41 16.29
C ALA A 179 -0.88 -1.59 17.04
N GLN A 180 -2.17 -1.49 17.31
CA GLN A 180 -2.98 -2.55 17.92
C GLN A 180 -3.89 -3.15 16.85
N ILE A 181 -3.48 -4.31 16.33
CA ILE A 181 -4.21 -5.01 15.26
C ILE A 181 -5.45 -5.65 15.85
N ARG A 182 -6.62 -5.28 15.32
CA ARG A 182 -7.90 -5.87 15.74
C ARG A 182 -8.03 -7.28 15.17
N SER A 183 -8.43 -8.20 16.06
CA SER A 183 -8.57 -9.63 15.74
C SER A 183 -9.76 -9.92 14.83
N GLU A 184 -10.79 -9.07 14.87
CA GLU A 184 -12.03 -9.22 14.14
C GLU A 184 -11.89 -8.64 12.72
N GLU A 185 -12.31 -9.43 11.75
CA GLU A 185 -12.41 -9.00 10.37
C GLU A 185 -13.58 -8.02 10.22
N VAL A 186 -13.33 -6.91 9.54
CA VAL A 186 -14.36 -5.93 9.23
C VAL A 186 -15.14 -6.45 8.03
N LEU A 187 -16.28 -7.09 8.30
CA LEU A 187 -17.23 -7.53 7.28
C LEU A 187 -17.96 -6.29 6.73
N PRO A 188 -17.93 -6.02 5.41
CA PRO A 188 -18.46 -4.78 4.83
C PRO A 188 -19.99 -4.61 4.88
N ALA A 189 -20.73 -5.44 5.63
CA ALA A 189 -22.18 -5.58 5.53
C ALA A 189 -22.96 -5.48 6.86
N ARG A 190 -22.36 -5.11 8.00
CA ARG A 190 -23.12 -4.97 9.25
C ARG A 190 -23.71 -3.55 9.41
N GLY A 191 -24.84 -3.34 8.74
CA GLY A 191 -25.99 -2.57 9.26
C GLY A 191 -25.80 -1.09 9.64
N VAL A 192 -26.21 -0.20 8.75
CA VAL A 192 -26.37 1.25 8.95
C VAL A 192 -27.57 1.57 9.85
N PRO A 193 -27.46 2.41 10.91
CA PRO A 193 -28.58 3.22 11.38
C PRO A 193 -28.73 4.49 10.52
N PRO A 194 -29.96 4.93 10.17
CA PRO A 194 -30.18 5.96 9.18
C PRO A 194 -30.01 7.37 9.77
N SER A 195 -28.83 7.96 9.58
CA SER A 195 -28.59 9.42 9.49
C SER A 195 -27.10 9.60 9.16
N HIS A 196 -26.65 10.76 8.71
CA HIS A 196 -25.34 11.01 8.08
C HIS A 196 -25.36 10.81 6.55
N ASN A 197 -26.41 11.35 5.94
CA ASN A 197 -26.41 11.71 4.55
C ASN A 197 -25.71 13.07 4.37
N ASP A 198 -24.37 13.10 4.51
CA ASP A 198 -23.54 14.07 3.79
C ASP A 198 -22.06 13.66 3.86
N CYS A 199 -21.56 12.98 2.84
CA CYS A 199 -20.11 12.92 2.62
C CYS A 199 -19.79 12.73 1.15
N ARG A 200 -20.09 13.76 0.37
CA ARG A 200 -19.49 13.94 -0.96
C ARG A 200 -18.07 14.50 -0.76
N GLN A 201 -17.10 13.68 -1.15
CA GLN A 201 -15.76 14.01 -1.68
C GLN A 201 -15.15 15.39 -1.35
N THR A 202 -13.91 15.39 -0.82
CA THR A 202 -12.80 16.20 -1.38
C THR A 202 -11.41 15.59 -1.10
N VAL A 203 -11.00 14.64 -1.96
CA VAL A 203 -9.59 14.26 -2.18
C VAL A 203 -8.68 15.45 -2.65
N PRO A 204 -9.17 16.53 -3.30
CA PRO A 204 -8.29 17.59 -3.80
C PRO A 204 -7.61 18.48 -2.75
N ASP A 205 -8.20 18.71 -1.58
CA ASP A 205 -7.71 19.78 -0.69
C ASP A 205 -6.55 19.33 0.21
N GLN A 206 -6.51 18.04 0.56
CA GLN A 206 -5.43 17.46 1.38
C GLN A 206 -4.12 17.29 0.59
N VAL A 207 -4.20 16.94 -0.71
CA VAL A 207 -3.02 16.88 -1.61
C VAL A 207 -2.45 18.29 -1.83
N ARG A 208 -3.33 19.28 -2.03
CA ARG A 208 -2.93 20.69 -2.17
C ARG A 208 -2.26 21.24 -0.91
N ALA A 209 -2.75 20.90 0.29
CA ALA A 209 -2.11 21.31 1.54
C ALA A 209 -0.71 20.72 1.71
N ARG A 210 -0.50 19.45 1.37
CA ARG A 210 0.82 18.80 1.43
C ARG A 210 1.79 19.29 0.36
N ALA A 211 1.33 19.50 -0.88
CA ALA A 211 2.16 20.06 -1.94
C ALA A 211 2.70 21.45 -1.56
N ARG A 212 1.88 22.28 -0.91
CA ARG A 212 2.32 23.59 -0.38
C ARG A 212 3.41 23.44 0.69
N HIS A 213 3.29 22.49 1.60
CA HIS A 213 4.29 22.27 2.66
C HIS A 213 5.62 21.72 2.12
N VAL A 214 5.57 20.85 1.10
CA VAL A 214 6.77 20.34 0.41
C VAL A 214 7.47 21.47 -0.36
N HIS A 215 6.71 22.30 -1.08
CA HIS A 215 7.27 23.44 -1.82
C HIS A 215 7.95 24.43 -0.85
N GLN A 216 7.29 24.78 0.26
CA GLN A 216 7.84 25.65 1.31
C GLN A 216 9.13 25.10 1.93
N ARG A 217 9.28 23.77 2.06
CA ARG A 217 10.51 23.14 2.55
C ARG A 217 11.65 23.22 1.52
N ILE A 218 11.35 22.97 0.25
CA ILE A 218 12.32 23.09 -0.84
C ILE A 218 12.79 24.54 -0.98
N ASP A 219 11.88 25.51 -0.91
CA ASP A 219 12.20 26.93 -1.00
C ASP A 219 13.11 27.35 0.17
N ALA A 220 12.79 26.91 1.40
CA ALA A 220 13.60 27.20 2.59
C ALA A 220 15.01 26.54 2.55
N GLU A 221 15.14 25.35 1.97
CA GLU A 221 16.45 24.71 1.75
C GLU A 221 17.27 25.44 0.68
N ASN A 222 16.63 25.87 -0.40
CA ASN A 222 17.28 26.64 -1.46
C ASN A 222 17.77 28.01 -0.98
N ASP A 223 16.98 28.71 -0.15
CA ASP A 223 17.35 30.00 0.43
C ASP A 223 18.55 29.88 1.39
N ARG A 224 18.63 28.79 2.16
CA ARG A 224 19.79 28.50 3.02
C ARG A 224 21.06 28.29 2.19
N HIS A 225 20.99 27.48 1.13
CA HIS A 225 22.12 27.26 0.23
C HIS A 225 22.50 28.51 -0.58
N ALA A 226 21.58 29.45 -0.78
CA ALA A 226 21.89 30.75 -1.40
C ALA A 226 22.63 31.68 -0.43
N LEU A 227 22.24 31.70 0.85
CA LEU A 227 22.93 32.48 1.89
C LEU A 227 24.35 31.97 2.15
N GLU A 228 24.54 30.64 2.23
CA GLU A 228 25.86 30.01 2.44
C GLU A 228 26.85 30.40 1.33
N ARG A 229 26.40 30.38 0.07
CA ARG A 229 27.21 30.81 -1.09
C ARG A 229 27.56 32.31 -1.08
N GLN A 230 26.69 33.16 -0.51
CA GLN A 230 26.98 34.59 -0.35
C GLN A 230 27.96 34.86 0.79
N THR A 231 27.94 34.06 1.86
CA THR A 231 28.92 34.16 2.94
C THR A 231 30.30 33.68 2.52
N GLU A 232 30.39 32.62 1.72
CA GLU A 232 31.66 32.09 1.18
C GLU A 232 32.31 33.05 0.17
N SER A 233 31.52 33.68 -0.72
CA SER A 233 32.04 34.68 -1.66
C SER A 233 32.55 35.96 -0.99
N ARG A 234 31.95 36.36 0.15
CA ARG A 234 32.43 37.48 0.96
C ARG A 234 33.71 37.17 1.74
N GLN A 235 33.94 35.92 2.13
CA GLN A 235 35.18 35.49 2.79
C GLN A 235 36.34 35.29 1.81
N SER A 236 36.06 35.03 0.52
CA SER A 236 37.07 34.90 -0.55
C SER A 236 37.61 36.22 -1.09
N THR A 237 37.02 37.37 -0.74
CA THR A 237 37.38 38.69 -1.28
C THR A 237 38.00 39.63 -0.22
N GLY A 238 38.38 39.08 0.95
CA GLY A 238 39.01 39.80 2.06
C GLY A 238 40.50 39.50 2.18
#